data_AF-A0A944KEK4-F1
#
_entry.id   AF-A0A944KEK4-F1
#
_cell.length_a   1.000
_cell.length_b   1.000
_cell.length_c   1.000
_cell.angle_alpha   90.00
_cell.angle_beta   90.00
_cell.angle_gamma   90.00
#
_symmetry.space_group_name_H-M   'P 1'
#
loop_
_entity.id
_entity.type
_entity.pdbx_description
1 polymer ?
#
loop_
_entity_poly.entity_id
_entity_poly.type
_entity_poly.pdbx_seq_one_letter_code
_entity_poly.pdbx_strand_id
1 'polypeptide(L)'
;MTTEQKTRRDTRRAGVALVEHHLDALGLAPTHTKRDGVSYRTLPEGLGWCQALYAPEEGWPPGADLCVIVRWHPDRAYRRDGGTGRVPVGAEEHWRERTRATIAALGSVGFCAAVTGPPRAPRLHAQEDILVWRMPEGQESMWPPFQAWDGSAPARPNFDQPGYRYPERDPLRLVDAVLNTARDQWPGKELGRFYTVDAPAVLWPPHAESCVRVLWQPDPQFRRLPDGTVPAGAEEHWRTGISRIKSDLKAAGYHVRQAERGTSPALDEDAGLLVWRGGWPSFG
;
A
#
# COMPACT_ATOMS: atom_id res chain seq x y z
N MET A 1 -25.72 -3.10 5.67
CA MET A 1 -24.72 -2.24 4.98
C MET A 1 -25.36 -0.90 4.70
N THR A 2 -24.91 0.16 5.37
CA THR A 2 -25.50 1.50 5.21
C THR A 2 -25.15 2.11 3.86
N THR A 3 -25.91 3.13 3.44
CA THR A 3 -25.66 3.88 2.20
C THR A 3 -24.23 4.41 2.15
N GLU A 4 -23.69 4.91 3.26
CA GLU A 4 -22.33 5.49 3.32
C GLU A 4 -21.20 4.45 3.29
N GLN A 5 -21.39 3.26 3.86
CA GLN A 5 -20.42 2.15 3.72
C GLN A 5 -20.36 1.65 2.27
N LYS A 6 -21.53 1.54 1.64
CA LYS A 6 -21.64 1.23 0.22
C LYS A 6 -20.88 2.28 -0.57
N THR A 7 -21.14 3.56 -0.30
CA THR A 7 -20.42 4.69 -0.92
C THR A 7 -18.91 4.55 -0.76
N ARG A 8 -18.37 4.16 0.40
CA ARG A 8 -16.90 4.05 0.60
C ARG A 8 -16.25 2.88 -0.10
N ARG A 9 -16.85 1.69 -0.02
CA ARG A 9 -16.37 0.53 -0.80
C ARG A 9 -16.46 0.85 -2.29
N ASP A 10 -17.52 1.55 -2.69
CA ASP A 10 -17.73 2.00 -4.05
C ASP A 10 -16.75 3.12 -4.43
N THR A 11 -16.35 4.03 -3.53
CA THR A 11 -15.30 5.05 -3.76
C THR A 11 -13.94 4.41 -3.94
N ARG A 12 -13.57 3.44 -3.08
CA ARG A 12 -12.30 2.68 -3.22
C ARG A 12 -12.26 1.94 -4.56
N ARG A 13 -13.36 1.29 -4.91
CA ARG A 13 -13.51 0.60 -6.20
C ARG A 13 -13.54 1.56 -7.36
N ALA A 14 -14.16 2.73 -7.21
CA ALA A 14 -14.23 3.76 -8.23
C ALA A 14 -12.85 4.37 -8.50
N GLY A 15 -12.03 4.59 -7.48
CA GLY A 15 -10.65 5.06 -7.67
C GLY A 15 -9.80 4.06 -8.45
N VAL A 16 -9.85 2.77 -8.07
CA VAL A 16 -9.18 1.70 -8.83
C VAL A 16 -9.73 1.61 -10.25
N ALA A 17 -11.06 1.56 -10.42
CA ALA A 17 -11.69 1.46 -11.74
C ALA A 17 -11.41 2.66 -12.64
N LEU A 18 -11.32 3.87 -12.08
CA LEU A 18 -10.93 5.07 -12.83
C LEU A 18 -9.52 4.92 -13.39
N VAL A 19 -8.56 4.49 -12.56
CA VAL A 19 -7.18 4.29 -13.02
C VAL A 19 -7.09 3.11 -14.00
N GLU A 20 -7.84 2.02 -13.79
CA GLU A 20 -7.93 0.92 -14.76
C GLU A 20 -8.48 1.39 -16.11
N HIS A 21 -9.51 2.24 -16.13
CA HIS A 21 -10.06 2.83 -17.35
C HIS A 21 -9.00 3.63 -18.12
N HIS A 22 -8.19 4.44 -17.42
CA HIS A 22 -7.09 5.16 -18.07
C HIS A 22 -5.96 4.24 -18.53
N LEU A 23 -5.62 3.20 -17.76
CA LEU A 23 -4.62 2.21 -18.19
C LEU A 23 -5.07 1.47 -19.46
N ASP A 24 -6.35 1.16 -19.60
CA ASP A 24 -6.93 0.57 -20.81
C ASP A 24 -6.86 1.54 -22.01
N ALA A 25 -7.29 2.79 -21.82
CA ALA A 25 -7.20 3.83 -22.85
C ALA A 25 -5.75 4.10 -23.32
N LEU A 26 -4.77 3.92 -22.44
CA LEU A 26 -3.34 4.04 -22.74
C LEU A 26 -2.73 2.77 -23.36
N GLY A 27 -3.50 1.69 -23.50
CA GLY A 27 -3.02 0.40 -24.02
C GLY A 27 -2.04 -0.31 -23.08
N LEU A 28 -2.12 -0.02 -21.77
CA LEU A 28 -1.26 -0.59 -20.73
C LEU A 28 -1.96 -1.70 -19.93
N ALA A 29 -3.29 -1.75 -19.94
CA ALA A 29 -4.06 -2.81 -19.31
C ALA A 29 -4.14 -4.08 -20.20
N PRO A 30 -4.32 -5.26 -19.61
CA PRO A 30 -4.68 -6.45 -20.36
C PRO A 30 -6.06 -6.33 -21.00
N THR A 31 -6.21 -6.74 -22.26
CA THR A 31 -7.51 -6.84 -22.91
C THR A 31 -8.11 -8.22 -22.63
N HIS A 32 -9.36 -8.26 -22.17
CA HIS A 32 -10.09 -9.50 -21.95
C HIS A 32 -11.03 -9.78 -23.11
N THR A 33 -10.86 -10.94 -23.77
CA THR A 33 -11.75 -11.39 -24.85
C THR A 33 -12.41 -12.70 -24.48
N LYS A 34 -13.67 -12.91 -24.88
CA LYS A 34 -14.36 -14.19 -24.72
C LYS A 34 -14.46 -14.88 -26.07
N ARG A 35 -14.04 -16.14 -26.14
CA ARG A 35 -14.19 -17.00 -27.31
C ARG A 35 -14.68 -18.37 -26.84
N ASP A 36 -15.79 -18.84 -27.39
CA ASP A 36 -16.40 -20.14 -27.06
C ASP A 36 -16.66 -20.35 -25.56
N GLY A 37 -17.04 -19.28 -24.85
CA GLY A 37 -17.28 -19.31 -23.40
C GLY A 37 -16.01 -19.24 -22.53
N VAL A 38 -14.82 -19.29 -23.13
CA VAL A 38 -13.53 -19.18 -22.45
C VAL A 38 -13.05 -17.73 -22.47
N SER A 39 -12.61 -17.21 -21.32
CA SER A 39 -12.01 -15.88 -21.22
C SER A 39 -10.52 -15.96 -21.49
N TYR A 40 -10.07 -15.22 -22.50
CA TYR A 40 -8.67 -15.01 -22.83
C TYR A 40 -8.23 -13.62 -22.34
N ARG A 41 -6.96 -13.53 -21.96
CA ARG A 41 -6.32 -12.28 -21.57
C ARG A 41 -5.17 -12.02 -22.54
N THR A 42 -5.33 -11.01 -23.39
CA THR A 42 -4.30 -10.54 -24.31
C THR A 42 -3.47 -9.48 -23.60
N LEU A 43 -2.15 -9.65 -23.62
CA LEU A 43 -1.20 -8.71 -23.01
C LEU A 43 -0.60 -7.82 -24.10
N PRO A 44 -0.32 -6.53 -23.83
CA PRO A 44 0.44 -5.69 -24.74
C PRO A 44 1.83 -6.30 -25.00
N GLU A 45 2.14 -6.52 -26.28
CA GLU A 45 3.39 -7.19 -26.70
C GLU A 45 4.60 -6.27 -26.52
N GLY A 46 5.67 -6.78 -25.89
CA GLY A 46 6.93 -6.05 -25.77
C GLY A 46 6.90 -4.84 -24.84
N LEU A 47 5.77 -4.57 -24.17
CA LEU A 47 5.59 -3.42 -23.26
C LEU A 47 5.46 -3.82 -21.79
N GLY A 48 5.06 -5.07 -21.54
CA GLY A 48 4.50 -5.48 -20.26
C GLY A 48 3.04 -5.05 -20.11
N TRP A 49 2.48 -5.20 -18.91
CA TRP A 49 1.10 -4.82 -18.62
C TRP A 49 0.94 -4.30 -17.19
N CYS A 50 -0.08 -3.48 -16.99
CA CYS A 50 -0.39 -2.83 -15.73
C CYS A 50 -1.72 -3.32 -15.14
N GLN A 51 -1.82 -3.29 -13.81
CA GLN A 51 -3.07 -3.43 -13.08
C GLN A 51 -3.10 -2.44 -11.93
N ALA A 52 -4.24 -1.76 -11.72
CA ALA A 52 -4.42 -0.93 -10.55
C ALA A 52 -4.92 -1.77 -9.37
N LEU A 53 -4.42 -1.45 -8.18
CA LEU A 53 -4.71 -2.09 -6.91
C LEU A 53 -5.04 -1.00 -5.89
N TYR A 54 -5.86 -1.35 -4.90
CA TYR A 54 -6.19 -0.44 -3.81
C TYR A 54 -4.94 -0.06 -3.01
N ALA A 55 -4.73 1.25 -2.80
CA ALA A 55 -3.79 1.77 -1.82
C ALA A 55 -4.56 2.16 -0.54
N PRO A 56 -4.21 1.63 0.65
CA PRO A 56 -4.78 2.08 1.91
C PRO A 56 -4.43 3.54 2.20
N GLU A 57 -5.40 4.30 2.73
CA GLU A 57 -5.35 5.76 2.88
C GLU A 57 -4.24 6.25 3.83
N GLU A 58 -3.88 5.47 4.83
CA GLU A 58 -2.71 5.72 5.68
C GLU A 58 -1.37 5.64 4.93
N GLY A 59 -1.38 5.14 3.69
CA GLY A 59 -0.25 5.07 2.75
C GLY A 59 -0.20 6.23 1.77
N TRP A 60 -1.22 7.09 1.71
CA TRP A 60 -1.34 8.09 0.67
C TRP A 60 -0.31 9.23 0.80
N PRO A 61 0.09 9.85 -0.32
CA PRO A 61 0.77 11.14 -0.30
C PRO A 61 -0.12 12.20 0.39
N PRO A 62 0.47 13.14 1.15
CA PRO A 62 -0.31 14.18 1.82
C PRO A 62 -1.17 15.00 0.85
N GLY A 63 -2.43 15.24 1.21
CA GLY A 63 -3.36 16.04 0.41
C GLY A 63 -3.93 15.34 -0.84
N ALA A 64 -3.56 14.09 -1.13
CA ALA A 64 -4.12 13.36 -2.26
C ALA A 64 -5.61 13.04 -2.05
N ASP A 65 -6.43 13.23 -3.08
CA ASP A 65 -7.87 12.91 -3.05
C ASP A 65 -8.19 11.51 -3.62
N LEU A 66 -7.21 10.91 -4.29
CA LEU A 66 -7.22 9.55 -4.82
C LEU A 66 -5.80 9.02 -4.81
N CYS A 67 -5.62 7.77 -4.40
CA CYS A 67 -4.35 7.07 -4.57
C CYS A 67 -4.57 5.56 -4.74
N VAL A 68 -3.79 4.97 -5.65
CA VAL A 68 -3.79 3.56 -5.99
C VAL A 68 -2.35 3.08 -6.22
N ILE A 69 -2.16 1.77 -6.18
CA ILE A 69 -0.91 1.14 -6.62
C ILE A 69 -1.13 0.65 -8.05
N VAL A 70 -0.33 1.12 -8.99
CA VAL A 70 -0.25 0.51 -10.32
C VAL A 70 0.90 -0.49 -10.34
N ARG A 71 0.56 -1.76 -10.47
CA ARG A 71 1.52 -2.84 -10.60
C ARG A 71 1.83 -3.08 -12.06
N TRP A 72 3.08 -2.85 -12.45
CA TRP A 72 3.58 -3.14 -13.79
C TRP A 72 4.31 -4.49 -13.81
N HIS A 73 3.93 -5.33 -14.76
CA HIS A 73 4.54 -6.63 -15.00
C HIS A 73 5.34 -6.59 -16.30
N PRO A 74 6.62 -7.01 -16.31
CA PRO A 74 7.41 -7.05 -17.52
C PRO A 74 6.83 -8.04 -18.54
N ASP A 75 7.07 -7.74 -19.81
CA ASP A 75 6.81 -8.64 -20.92
C ASP A 75 7.53 -9.99 -20.68
N ARG A 76 6.96 -11.07 -21.23
CA ARG A 76 7.47 -12.43 -21.03
C ARG A 76 8.93 -12.57 -21.46
N ALA A 77 9.37 -11.88 -22.52
CA ALA A 77 10.74 -11.95 -23.02
C ALA A 77 11.78 -11.40 -22.03
N TYR A 78 11.38 -10.49 -21.13
CA TYR A 78 12.26 -9.81 -20.18
C TYR A 78 12.05 -10.26 -18.73
N ARG A 79 11.17 -11.23 -18.50
CA ARG A 79 10.90 -11.74 -17.16
C ARG A 79 11.99 -12.71 -16.70
N ARG A 80 12.42 -12.59 -15.44
CA ARG A 80 13.25 -13.58 -14.77
C ARG A 80 12.60 -14.97 -14.85
N ASP A 81 13.35 -15.96 -15.31
CA ASP A 81 12.88 -17.33 -15.38
C ASP A 81 12.70 -17.92 -13.98
N GLY A 82 11.52 -18.46 -13.69
CA GLY A 82 11.18 -18.95 -12.35
C GLY A 82 11.91 -20.23 -11.94
N GLY A 83 12.31 -21.07 -12.91
CA GLY A 83 12.96 -22.36 -12.64
C GLY A 83 14.47 -22.25 -12.50
N THR A 84 15.10 -21.45 -13.35
CA THR A 84 16.55 -21.27 -13.42
C THR A 84 17.03 -20.01 -12.70
N GLY A 85 16.12 -19.06 -12.44
CA GLY A 85 16.46 -17.76 -11.87
C GLY A 85 17.19 -16.82 -12.82
N ARG A 86 17.38 -17.20 -14.09
CA ARG A 86 18.08 -16.40 -15.09
C ARG A 86 17.30 -15.14 -15.43
N VAL A 87 17.98 -13.99 -15.43
CA VAL A 87 17.44 -12.72 -15.92
C VAL A 87 17.81 -12.57 -17.40
N PRO A 88 16.84 -12.34 -18.30
CA PRO A 88 17.12 -12.13 -19.72
C PRO A 88 18.01 -10.91 -19.99
N VAL A 89 18.76 -10.96 -21.09
CA VAL A 89 19.54 -9.80 -21.57
C VAL A 89 18.57 -8.66 -21.92
N GLY A 90 18.90 -7.44 -21.51
CA GLY A 90 18.07 -6.25 -21.72
C GLY A 90 16.93 -6.07 -20.71
N ALA A 91 16.72 -6.99 -19.77
CA ALA A 91 15.62 -6.87 -18.79
C ALA A 91 15.72 -5.61 -17.90
N GLU A 92 16.93 -5.23 -17.49
CA GLU A 92 17.18 -4.01 -16.68
C GLU A 92 16.90 -2.71 -17.45
N GLU A 93 17.21 -2.69 -18.75
CA GLU A 93 16.90 -1.56 -19.63
C GLU A 93 15.40 -1.47 -19.86
N HIS A 94 14.77 -2.59 -20.25
CA HIS A 94 13.33 -2.70 -20.42
C HIS A 94 12.57 -2.26 -19.17
N TRP A 95 12.99 -2.71 -17.98
CA TRP A 95 12.38 -2.29 -16.71
C TRP A 95 12.43 -0.78 -16.51
N ARG A 96 13.61 -0.17 -16.66
CA ARG A 96 13.78 1.28 -16.46
C ARG A 96 12.99 2.09 -17.48
N GLU A 97 13.04 1.70 -18.76
CA GLU A 97 12.35 2.39 -19.83
C GLU A 97 10.83 2.29 -19.70
N ARG A 98 10.30 1.09 -19.46
CA ARG A 98 8.86 0.86 -19.37
C ARG A 98 8.25 1.46 -18.12
N THR A 99 8.94 1.42 -16.98
CA THR A 99 8.47 2.09 -15.76
C THR A 99 8.42 3.61 -15.95
N ARG A 100 9.46 4.22 -16.55
CA ARG A 100 9.45 5.65 -16.89
C ARG A 100 8.34 6.00 -17.88
N ALA A 101 8.18 5.20 -18.93
CA ALA A 101 7.13 5.41 -19.94
C ALA A 101 5.73 5.29 -19.33
N THR A 102 5.51 4.34 -18.41
CA THR A 102 4.25 4.17 -17.68
C THR A 102 3.94 5.38 -16.80
N ILE A 103 4.94 5.88 -16.05
CA ILE A 103 4.79 7.11 -15.24
C ILE A 103 4.45 8.31 -16.12
N ALA A 104 5.16 8.50 -17.23
CA ALA A 104 4.90 9.60 -18.17
C ALA A 104 3.50 9.51 -18.81
N ALA A 105 3.06 8.31 -19.17
CA ALA A 105 1.73 8.07 -19.74
C ALA A 105 0.59 8.33 -18.73
N LEU A 106 0.79 7.97 -17.46
CA LEU A 106 -0.16 8.33 -16.39
C LEU A 106 -0.18 9.85 -16.14
N GLY A 107 0.99 10.49 -16.24
CA GLY A 107 1.13 11.95 -16.19
C GLY A 107 0.33 12.66 -17.28
N SER A 108 0.32 12.15 -18.51
CA SER A 108 -0.38 12.79 -19.63
C SER A 108 -1.90 12.78 -19.50
N VAL A 109 -2.46 11.93 -18.64
CA VAL A 109 -3.90 11.88 -18.30
C VAL A 109 -4.23 12.51 -16.95
N GLY A 110 -3.28 13.24 -16.35
CA GLY A 110 -3.52 14.08 -15.18
C GLY A 110 -3.25 13.44 -13.82
N PHE A 111 -2.61 12.27 -13.76
CA PHE A 111 -2.18 11.69 -12.48
C PHE A 111 -0.74 12.08 -12.14
N CYS A 112 -0.44 12.19 -10.85
CA CYS A 112 0.92 12.10 -10.37
C CYS A 112 1.28 10.62 -10.24
N ALA A 113 2.50 10.25 -10.64
CA ALA A 113 2.98 8.87 -10.53
C ALA A 113 4.48 8.83 -10.25
N ALA A 114 4.90 7.89 -9.40
CA ALA A 114 6.31 7.70 -9.07
C ALA A 114 6.58 6.26 -8.62
N VAL A 115 7.81 5.78 -8.86
CA VAL A 115 8.34 4.63 -8.12
C VAL A 115 8.68 5.11 -6.72
N THR A 116 8.08 4.50 -5.72
CA THR A 116 8.27 4.84 -4.31
C THR A 116 8.74 3.62 -3.52
N GLY A 117 9.38 3.88 -2.38
CA GLY A 117 9.95 2.85 -1.55
C GLY A 117 11.36 2.41 -1.99
N PRO A 118 11.92 1.40 -1.30
CA PRO A 118 13.25 0.88 -1.60
C PRO A 118 13.37 0.32 -3.02
N PRO A 119 14.60 0.27 -3.58
CA PRO A 119 14.83 -0.04 -4.98
C PRO A 119 14.36 -1.45 -5.38
N ARG A 120 13.84 -1.54 -6.60
CA ARG A 120 13.36 -2.76 -7.25
C ARG A 120 14.01 -2.91 -8.61
N ALA A 121 14.18 -4.15 -9.05
CA ALA A 121 14.84 -4.49 -10.30
C ALA A 121 14.41 -5.89 -10.77
N PRO A 122 14.54 -6.25 -12.05
CA PRO A 122 14.22 -7.58 -12.57
C PRO A 122 14.92 -8.73 -11.84
N ARG A 123 16.17 -8.51 -11.39
CA ARG A 123 16.91 -9.51 -10.60
C ARG A 123 16.34 -9.71 -9.20
N LEU A 124 15.67 -8.70 -8.65
CA LEU A 124 15.19 -8.66 -7.27
C LEU A 124 13.70 -9.03 -7.18
N HIS A 125 12.88 -8.60 -8.13
CA HIS A 125 11.42 -8.69 -8.09
C HIS A 125 10.84 -9.05 -9.46
N ALA A 126 9.66 -9.68 -9.45
CA ALA A 126 8.97 -10.09 -10.69
C ALA A 126 8.21 -8.95 -11.38
N GLN A 127 8.03 -7.82 -10.70
CA GLN A 127 7.15 -6.72 -11.09
C GLN A 127 7.56 -5.42 -10.39
N GLU A 128 7.17 -4.29 -10.94
CA GLU A 128 7.33 -2.97 -10.33
C GLU A 128 5.99 -2.53 -9.71
N ASP A 129 6.04 -1.86 -8.57
CA ASP A 129 4.86 -1.21 -7.99
C ASP A 129 5.07 0.32 -8.07
N ILE A 130 4.16 1.01 -8.76
CA ILE A 130 4.17 2.45 -8.98
C ILE A 130 3.05 3.05 -8.13
N LEU A 131 3.35 4.08 -7.34
CA LEU A 131 2.30 4.83 -6.65
C LEU A 131 1.69 5.82 -7.63
N VAL A 132 0.36 5.83 -7.73
CA VAL A 132 -0.38 6.73 -8.61
C VAL A 132 -1.41 7.46 -7.79
N TRP A 133 -1.40 8.77 -7.84
CA TRP A 133 -2.31 9.60 -7.05
C TRP A 133 -2.77 10.82 -7.84
N ARG A 134 -3.81 11.46 -7.30
CA ARG A 134 -4.32 12.72 -7.81
C ARG A 134 -4.32 13.75 -6.69
N MET A 135 -3.90 14.96 -7.04
CA MET A 135 -4.01 16.12 -6.17
C MET A 135 -5.28 16.90 -6.50
N PRO A 136 -5.93 17.53 -5.51
CA PRO A 136 -6.97 18.52 -5.76
C PRO A 136 -6.46 19.62 -6.71
N GLU A 137 -7.38 20.19 -7.49
CA GLU A 137 -7.05 21.27 -8.44
C GLU A 137 -6.33 22.43 -7.76
N GLY A 138 -5.24 22.90 -8.37
CA GLY A 138 -4.41 23.99 -7.84
C GLY A 138 -3.43 23.57 -6.74
N GLN A 139 -3.33 22.29 -6.38
CA GLN A 139 -2.32 21.79 -5.45
C GLN A 139 -1.19 21.07 -6.19
N GLU A 140 0.06 21.39 -5.84
CA GLU A 140 1.24 20.66 -6.30
C GLU A 140 1.68 19.62 -5.27
N SER A 141 2.22 18.50 -5.75
CA SER A 141 2.80 17.47 -4.90
C SER A 141 4.31 17.47 -5.04
N MET A 142 5.03 17.72 -3.95
CA MET A 142 6.48 17.49 -3.87
C MET A 142 6.80 16.06 -3.41
N TRP A 143 5.86 15.12 -3.59
CA TRP A 143 5.99 13.74 -3.15
C TRP A 143 6.35 12.80 -4.31
N PRO A 144 7.19 11.77 -4.08
CA PRO A 144 8.06 11.63 -2.92
C PRO A 144 9.19 12.68 -2.93
N PRO A 145 9.76 13.05 -1.76
CA PRO A 145 10.97 13.85 -1.72
C PRO A 145 12.09 13.20 -2.54
N PHE A 146 12.91 14.03 -3.20
CA PHE A 146 14.08 13.56 -3.94
C PHE A 146 14.99 12.74 -3.02
N GLN A 147 15.46 11.58 -3.49
CA GLN A 147 16.36 10.66 -2.76
C GLN A 147 15.78 10.06 -1.47
N ALA A 148 14.46 10.05 -1.30
CA ALA A 148 13.79 9.52 -0.11
C ALA A 148 14.21 8.08 0.28
N TRP A 149 14.64 7.26 -0.68
CA TRP A 149 15.10 5.88 -0.43
C TRP A 149 16.46 5.58 -1.05
N ASP A 150 17.25 6.61 -1.40
CA ASP A 150 18.60 6.40 -1.92
C ASP A 150 19.46 5.67 -0.87
N GLY A 151 20.22 4.67 -1.31
CA GLY A 151 21.02 3.83 -0.42
C GLY A 151 20.23 2.81 0.42
N SER A 152 18.90 2.80 0.35
CA SER A 152 18.09 1.79 1.04
C SER A 152 18.33 0.40 0.48
N ALA A 153 18.37 -0.60 1.35
CA ALA A 153 18.40 -2.00 0.93
C ALA A 153 17.08 -2.36 0.21
N PRO A 154 17.13 -3.22 -0.83
CA PRO A 154 15.91 -3.66 -1.51
C PRO A 154 14.86 -4.21 -0.56
N ALA A 155 13.60 -3.86 -0.82
CA ALA A 155 12.48 -4.38 -0.05
C ALA A 155 12.43 -5.90 -0.15
N ARG A 156 12.06 -6.53 0.96
CA ARG A 156 11.91 -7.98 1.07
C ARG A 156 10.44 -8.39 0.96
N PRO A 157 10.14 -9.62 0.52
CA PRO A 157 11.07 -10.61 -0.05
C PRO A 157 11.64 -10.17 -1.41
N ASN A 158 12.84 -10.63 -1.73
CA ASN A 158 13.47 -10.45 -3.05
C ASN A 158 14.28 -11.69 -3.46
N PHE A 159 14.52 -11.85 -4.76
CA PHE A 159 15.12 -13.07 -5.32
C PHE A 159 16.62 -13.24 -5.05
N ASP A 160 17.35 -12.17 -4.72
CA ASP A 160 18.78 -12.25 -4.42
C ASP A 160 19.03 -12.83 -3.01
N GLN A 161 18.03 -12.82 -2.14
CA GLN A 161 18.12 -13.37 -0.78
C GLN A 161 16.92 -14.26 -0.44
N PRO A 162 16.71 -15.39 -1.15
CA PRO A 162 15.51 -16.22 -0.98
C PRO A 162 15.44 -16.90 0.40
N GLY A 163 16.59 -17.10 1.06
CA GLY A 163 16.68 -17.65 2.41
C GLY A 163 16.90 -16.61 3.50
N TYR A 164 16.70 -15.32 3.22
CA TYR A 164 17.01 -14.26 4.18
C TYR A 164 16.23 -14.44 5.49
N ARG A 165 16.96 -14.33 6.60
CA ARG A 165 16.40 -14.24 7.95
C ARG A 165 16.72 -12.87 8.51
N TYR A 166 15.70 -12.17 9.03
CA TYR A 166 15.91 -10.91 9.72
C TYR A 166 16.86 -11.10 10.92
N PRO A 167 17.93 -10.29 11.05
CA PRO A 167 18.94 -10.41 12.10
C PRO A 167 18.34 -10.33 13.50
N GLU A 168 17.34 -9.49 13.69
CA GLU A 168 16.57 -9.40 14.94
C GLU A 168 15.33 -10.30 14.86
N ARG A 169 14.29 -9.80 14.19
CA ARG A 169 13.01 -10.45 13.91
C ARG A 169 12.38 -9.77 12.69
N ASP A 170 11.51 -10.50 12.03
CA ASP A 170 10.59 -9.97 11.03
C ASP A 170 9.87 -8.72 11.58
N PRO A 171 9.86 -7.58 10.85
CA PRO A 171 9.17 -6.35 11.27
C PRO A 171 7.73 -6.57 11.74
N LEU A 172 6.99 -7.49 11.12
CA LEU A 172 5.64 -7.86 11.56
C LEU A 172 5.66 -8.40 13.00
N ARG A 173 6.57 -9.34 13.26
CA ARG A 173 6.71 -9.98 14.58
C ARG A 173 7.20 -9.01 15.65
N LEU A 174 8.01 -8.01 15.28
CA LEU A 174 8.45 -6.98 16.21
C LEU A 174 7.28 -6.09 16.65
N VAL A 175 6.45 -5.64 15.69
CA VAL A 175 5.26 -4.83 15.99
C VAL A 175 4.21 -5.64 16.75
N ASP A 176 3.96 -6.89 16.36
CA ASP A 176 3.08 -7.80 17.11
C ASP A 176 3.56 -8.01 18.55
N ALA A 177 4.87 -8.22 18.76
CA ALA A 177 5.41 -8.41 20.10
C ALA A 177 5.18 -7.18 20.98
N VAL A 178 5.42 -5.97 20.44
CA VAL A 178 5.17 -4.72 21.17
C VAL A 178 3.69 -4.60 21.57
N LEU A 179 2.78 -4.80 20.62
CA LEU A 179 1.35 -4.65 20.87
C LEU A 179 0.81 -5.73 21.81
N ASN A 180 1.29 -6.97 21.73
CA ASN A 180 0.89 -8.03 22.65
C ASN A 180 1.40 -7.77 24.07
N THR A 181 2.66 -7.34 24.24
CA THR A 181 3.19 -6.98 25.56
C THR A 181 2.44 -5.79 26.17
N ALA A 182 2.13 -4.78 25.36
CA ALA A 182 1.37 -3.62 25.86
C ALA A 182 -0.07 -3.97 26.22
N ARG A 183 -0.69 -4.91 25.49
CA ARG A 183 -2.06 -5.36 25.71
C ARG A 183 -2.30 -5.93 27.11
N ASP A 184 -1.32 -6.60 27.70
CA ASP A 184 -1.42 -7.12 29.06
C ASP A 184 -1.58 -6.01 30.11
N GLN A 185 -1.21 -4.77 29.75
CA GLN A 185 -1.27 -3.59 30.62
C GLN A 185 -2.44 -2.67 30.27
N TRP A 186 -3.31 -3.07 29.34
CA TRP A 186 -4.43 -2.24 28.93
C TRP A 186 -5.52 -2.22 30.01
N PRO A 187 -6.05 -1.04 30.37
CA PRO A 187 -7.15 -0.94 31.32
C PRO A 187 -8.42 -1.50 30.68
N GLY A 188 -8.92 -2.62 31.21
CA GLY A 188 -10.07 -3.34 30.68
C GLY A 188 -9.70 -4.30 29.54
N LYS A 189 -10.33 -5.49 29.53
CA LYS A 189 -9.99 -6.58 28.58
C LYS A 189 -10.52 -6.36 27.15
N GLU A 190 -11.24 -5.26 26.92
CA GLU A 190 -12.15 -5.13 25.78
C GLU A 190 -11.74 -3.99 24.84
N LEU A 191 -10.45 -3.65 24.71
CA LEU A 191 -9.98 -2.67 23.71
C LEU A 191 -10.01 -3.19 22.26
N GLY A 192 -10.60 -4.35 22.00
CA GLY A 192 -10.69 -4.94 20.66
C GLY A 192 -9.48 -5.78 20.28
N ARG A 193 -9.24 -5.91 18.97
CA ARG A 193 -8.20 -6.79 18.40
C ARG A 193 -7.40 -6.06 17.34
N PHE A 194 -6.13 -6.42 17.19
CA PHE A 194 -5.28 -5.91 16.13
C PHE A 194 -4.71 -7.06 15.28
N TYR A 195 -4.32 -6.71 14.06
CA TYR A 195 -3.61 -7.59 13.14
C TYR A 195 -2.48 -6.79 12.49
N THR A 196 -1.30 -7.39 12.36
CA THR A 196 -0.24 -6.86 11.52
C THR A 196 -0.26 -7.53 10.15
N VAL A 197 -0.07 -6.75 9.10
CA VAL A 197 0.07 -7.23 7.72
C VAL A 197 1.19 -6.48 7.04
N ASP A 198 1.81 -7.10 6.03
CA ASP A 198 2.86 -6.46 5.26
C ASP A 198 2.34 -5.18 4.59
N ALA A 199 3.10 -4.09 4.73
CA ALA A 199 2.88 -2.88 3.95
C ALA A 199 3.66 -3.01 2.63
N PRO A 200 3.01 -2.96 1.46
CA PRO A 200 3.72 -2.86 0.19
C PRO A 200 4.77 -1.77 0.21
N ALA A 201 5.98 -2.07 -0.26
CA ALA A 201 7.13 -1.15 -0.30
C ALA A 201 6.80 0.22 -0.91
N VAL A 202 5.95 0.22 -1.94
CA VAL A 202 5.44 1.40 -2.63
C VAL A 202 4.66 2.38 -1.73
N LEU A 203 4.17 1.92 -0.58
CA LEU A 203 3.46 2.77 0.40
C LEU A 203 4.33 3.23 1.56
N TRP A 204 5.59 2.78 1.60
CA TRP A 204 6.48 3.11 2.70
C TRP A 204 6.68 4.61 2.75
N PRO A 205 6.69 5.24 3.94
CA PRO A 205 7.05 6.64 4.04
C PRO A 205 8.51 6.87 3.59
N PRO A 206 8.86 8.10 3.19
CA PRO A 206 10.23 8.51 2.89
C PRO A 206 11.16 8.09 4.02
N HIS A 207 12.32 7.55 3.64
CA HIS A 207 13.37 7.12 4.55
C HIS A 207 13.00 5.98 5.52
N ALA A 208 11.84 5.34 5.33
CA ALA A 208 11.49 4.15 6.08
C ALA A 208 12.40 2.97 5.69
N GLU A 209 12.97 2.32 6.70
CA GLU A 209 13.83 1.14 6.55
C GLU A 209 13.02 -0.16 6.66
N SER A 210 11.92 -0.11 7.41
CA SER A 210 10.95 -1.18 7.55
C SER A 210 9.58 -0.58 7.81
N CYS A 211 8.54 -1.17 7.22
CA CYS A 211 7.19 -0.68 7.40
C CYS A 211 6.18 -1.83 7.36
N VAL A 212 5.20 -1.76 8.24
CA VAL A 212 4.08 -2.69 8.36
C VAL A 212 2.78 -1.91 8.49
N ARG A 213 1.67 -2.60 8.26
CA ARG A 213 0.34 -2.04 8.46
C ARG A 213 -0.33 -2.75 9.64
N VAL A 214 -0.80 -1.98 10.60
CA VAL A 214 -1.61 -2.46 11.71
C VAL A 214 -3.08 -2.15 11.41
N LEU A 215 -3.92 -3.18 11.49
CA LEU A 215 -5.36 -3.07 11.42
C LEU A 215 -5.93 -3.29 12.81
N TRP A 216 -6.59 -2.28 13.37
CA TRP A 216 -7.30 -2.41 14.63
C TRP A 216 -8.81 -2.49 14.43
N GLN A 217 -9.47 -3.39 15.14
CA GLN A 217 -10.91 -3.54 15.14
C GLN A 217 -11.45 -3.38 16.57
N PRO A 218 -12.56 -2.64 16.73
CA PRO A 218 -13.18 -2.49 18.04
C PRO A 218 -13.65 -3.84 18.58
N ASP A 219 -13.89 -3.87 19.89
CA ASP A 219 -14.49 -5.01 20.55
C ASP A 219 -15.89 -5.28 20.00
N PRO A 220 -16.32 -6.55 19.89
CA PRO A 220 -17.61 -6.90 19.29
C PRO A 220 -18.80 -6.09 19.82
N GLN A 221 -18.84 -5.71 21.10
CA GLN A 221 -19.96 -4.94 21.67
C GLN A 221 -20.04 -3.50 21.14
N PHE A 222 -18.91 -2.95 20.67
CA PHE A 222 -18.80 -1.60 20.12
C PHE A 222 -18.75 -1.60 18.59
N ARG A 223 -18.85 -2.78 17.95
CA ARG A 223 -18.94 -2.87 16.50
C ARG A 223 -20.32 -2.41 16.04
N ARG A 224 -20.32 -1.62 14.97
CA ARG A 224 -21.55 -1.31 14.23
C ARG A 224 -22.27 -2.59 13.84
N LEU A 225 -23.57 -2.62 14.08
CA LEU A 225 -24.44 -3.75 13.79
C LEU A 225 -24.72 -3.87 12.27
N PRO A 226 -25.20 -5.03 11.78
CA PRO A 226 -25.46 -5.24 10.35
C PRO A 226 -26.47 -4.25 9.71
N ASP A 227 -27.41 -3.76 10.53
CA ASP A 227 -28.41 -2.75 10.19
C ASP A 227 -27.83 -1.34 10.07
N GLY A 228 -26.57 -1.13 10.49
CA GLY A 228 -25.89 0.16 10.47
C GLY A 228 -25.87 0.89 11.81
N THR A 229 -26.56 0.36 12.82
CA THR A 229 -26.64 0.99 14.14
C THR A 229 -25.26 1.01 14.81
N VAL A 230 -24.85 2.18 15.29
CA VAL A 230 -23.60 2.38 16.03
C VAL A 230 -23.90 2.28 17.53
N PRO A 231 -23.32 1.31 18.26
CA PRO A 231 -23.56 1.18 19.69
C PRO A 231 -23.17 2.42 20.48
N ALA A 232 -23.86 2.65 21.60
CA ALA A 232 -23.49 3.71 22.53
C ALA A 232 -22.05 3.52 23.01
N GLY A 233 -21.26 4.59 23.03
CA GLY A 233 -19.85 4.55 23.41
C GLY A 233 -18.88 4.04 22.34
N ALA A 234 -19.35 3.60 21.15
CA ALA A 234 -18.47 3.10 20.10
C ALA A 234 -17.45 4.14 19.61
N GLU A 235 -17.83 5.42 19.51
CA GLU A 235 -16.93 6.51 19.13
C GLU A 235 -15.81 6.72 20.16
N GLU A 236 -16.16 6.70 21.45
CA GLU A 236 -15.18 6.81 22.52
C GLU A 236 -14.25 5.60 22.56
N HIS A 237 -14.80 4.41 22.35
CA HIS A 237 -14.06 3.16 22.22
C HIS A 237 -13.07 3.20 21.07
N TRP A 238 -13.53 3.68 19.91
CA TRP A 238 -12.72 3.84 18.70
C TRP A 238 -11.53 4.77 18.93
N ARG A 239 -11.80 5.96 19.46
CA ARG A 239 -10.78 6.96 19.79
C ARG A 239 -9.77 6.41 20.80
N THR A 240 -10.26 5.74 21.85
CA THR A 240 -9.42 5.17 22.91
C THR A 240 -8.51 4.06 22.37
N GLY A 241 -9.06 3.12 21.60
CA GLY A 241 -8.29 2.01 21.02
C GLY A 241 -7.19 2.49 20.07
N ILE A 242 -7.52 3.39 19.14
CA ILE A 242 -6.53 3.97 18.22
C ILE A 242 -5.46 4.75 18.99
N SER A 243 -5.88 5.59 19.94
CA SER A 243 -4.94 6.39 20.75
C SER A 243 -3.98 5.49 21.52
N ARG A 244 -4.48 4.38 22.08
CA ARG A 244 -3.65 3.44 22.84
C ARG A 244 -2.62 2.75 21.96
N ILE A 245 -3.05 2.18 20.82
CA ILE A 245 -2.12 1.54 19.87
C ILE A 245 -1.05 2.51 19.39
N LYS A 246 -1.43 3.74 19.01
CA LYS A 246 -0.48 4.76 18.60
C LYS A 246 0.51 5.10 19.71
N SER A 247 0.03 5.23 20.95
CA SER A 247 0.86 5.51 22.12
C SER A 247 1.87 4.39 22.36
N ASP A 248 1.43 3.13 22.36
CA ASP A 248 2.29 1.98 22.65
C ASP A 248 3.38 1.79 21.58
N LEU A 249 3.02 1.96 20.30
CA LEU A 249 3.97 1.91 19.18
C LEU A 249 4.97 3.06 19.23
N LYS A 250 4.52 4.29 19.51
CA LYS A 250 5.41 5.44 19.65
C LYS A 250 6.35 5.28 20.85
N ALA A 251 5.86 4.77 21.97
CA ALA A 251 6.69 4.47 23.15
C ALA A 251 7.77 3.41 22.84
N ALA A 252 7.50 2.48 21.93
CA ALA A 252 8.46 1.53 21.41
C ALA A 252 9.36 2.06 20.27
N GLY A 253 9.32 3.37 19.99
CA GLY A 253 10.19 4.05 19.03
C GLY A 253 9.73 3.96 17.57
N TYR A 254 8.47 3.58 17.30
CA TYR A 254 7.93 3.58 15.95
C TYR A 254 7.28 4.90 15.58
N HIS A 255 7.35 5.23 14.29
CA HIS A 255 6.47 6.23 13.70
C HIS A 255 5.14 5.59 13.30
N VAL A 256 4.05 6.35 13.42
CA VAL A 256 2.70 5.86 13.13
C VAL A 256 1.90 6.92 12.38
N ARG A 257 1.34 6.54 11.24
CA ARG A 257 0.46 7.37 10.41
C ARG A 257 -0.89 6.68 10.25
N GLN A 258 -1.95 7.46 10.34
CA GLN A 258 -3.33 7.05 10.05
C GLN A 258 -3.78 7.76 8.76
N ALA A 259 -4.92 7.36 8.21
CA ALA A 259 -5.56 8.11 7.13
C ALA A 259 -5.77 9.59 7.53
N GLU A 260 -5.58 10.53 6.59
CA GLU A 260 -5.78 11.96 6.87
C GLU A 260 -7.24 12.30 7.15
N ARG A 261 -8.17 11.61 6.47
CA ARG A 261 -9.58 11.73 6.79
C ARG A 261 -9.88 11.22 8.21
N GLY A 262 -10.95 11.74 8.79
CA GLY A 262 -11.53 11.15 9.99
C GLY A 262 -11.92 9.68 9.77
N THR A 263 -11.53 8.83 10.71
CA THR A 263 -12.00 7.44 10.82
C THR A 263 -13.03 7.35 11.94
N SER A 264 -14.10 6.58 11.75
CA SER A 264 -15.16 6.42 12.76
C SER A 264 -15.81 5.04 12.66
N PRO A 265 -16.29 4.45 13.77
CA PRO A 265 -17.05 3.21 13.77
C PRO A 265 -18.36 3.31 12.96
N ALA A 266 -18.89 4.51 12.75
CA ALA A 266 -20.05 4.76 11.92
C ALA A 266 -19.79 4.51 10.43
N LEU A 267 -18.52 4.55 10.01
CA LEU A 267 -18.16 4.50 8.60
C LEU A 267 -17.06 3.49 8.23
N ASP A 268 -16.28 3.04 9.22
CA ASP A 268 -15.16 2.13 9.06
C ASP A 268 -15.44 0.81 9.82
N GLU A 269 -14.85 -0.30 9.36
CA GLU A 269 -14.90 -1.60 10.07
C GLU A 269 -13.64 -1.81 10.92
N ASP A 270 -12.53 -1.24 10.47
CA ASP A 270 -11.23 -1.24 11.11
C ASP A 270 -10.55 0.12 10.95
N ALA A 271 -9.60 0.40 11.83
CA ALA A 271 -8.69 1.52 11.73
C ALA A 271 -7.34 1.02 11.21
N GLY A 272 -6.95 1.49 10.03
CA GLY A 272 -5.64 1.22 9.44
C GLY A 272 -4.58 2.21 9.92
N LEU A 273 -3.43 1.68 10.32
CA LEU A 273 -2.26 2.43 10.76
C LEU A 273 -1.03 1.94 9.98
N LEU A 274 -0.31 2.86 9.37
CA LEU A 274 1.00 2.59 8.80
C LEU A 274 2.06 2.81 9.88
N VAL A 275 2.89 1.81 10.13
CA VAL A 275 3.85 1.78 11.24
C VAL A 275 5.23 1.50 10.66
N TRP A 276 6.23 2.31 11.01
CA TRP A 276 7.58 2.15 10.44
C TRP A 276 8.69 2.55 11.39
N ARG A 277 9.90 2.11 11.04
CA ARG A 277 11.19 2.58 11.57
C ARG A 277 12.01 3.19 10.44
N GLY A 278 12.96 4.04 10.79
CA GLY A 278 13.78 4.84 9.86
C GLY A 278 13.60 6.32 10.12
N GLY A 279 14.61 7.12 9.80
CA GLY A 279 14.64 8.53 10.16
C GLY A 279 13.68 9.37 9.32
N TRP A 280 12.84 10.18 9.95
CA TRP A 280 12.48 11.45 9.31
C TRP A 280 13.78 12.27 9.23
N PRO A 281 14.11 12.98 8.13
CA PRO A 281 15.28 13.83 8.14
C PRO A 281 15.05 14.89 9.22
N SER A 282 15.78 14.75 10.32
CA SER A 282 16.18 15.88 11.13
C SER A 282 17.03 16.73 10.20
N PHE A 283 16.42 17.72 9.55
CA PHE A 283 17.17 18.82 8.98
C PHE A 283 17.95 19.46 10.14
N GLY A 284 19.26 19.20 10.18
CA GLY A 284 20.20 19.95 11.01
C GLY A 284 20.40 21.36 10.44
#